data_AF-A0A535GN65-F1
#
_entry.id   AF-A0A535GN65-F1
#
_cell.length_a   1.000
_cell.length_b   1.000
_cell.length_c   1.000
_cell.angle_alpha   90.00
_cell.angle_beta   90.00
_cell.angle_gamma   90.00
#
_symmetry.space_group_name_H-M   'P 1'
#
loop_
_entity.id
_entity.type
_entity.pdbx_description
1 polymer ?
#
loop_
_entity_poly.entity_id
_entity_poly.type
_entity_poly.pdbx_seq_one_letter_code
_entity_poly.pdbx_strand_id
1 'polypeptide(L)'
;SGDIRPLIIVLPQGDKAYWVDHALPTDQEAWGRYMAKDVVADVDARYRTVADLAHRAIGGVSMGAHGAVQLALNYPDTFSIVGAHSLVLRRFDTAPWYFGS
;
A
#
# COMPACT_ATOMS: atom_id res chain seq x y z
N SER A 1 23.41 -12.39 15.19
CA SER A 1 22.86 -11.04 15.36
C SER A 1 21.34 -11.14 15.33
N GLY A 2 20.65 -10.17 15.94
CA GLY A 2 19.19 -10.17 16.17
C GLY A 2 18.59 -8.81 15.84
N ASP A 3 19.16 -8.15 14.83
CA ASP A 3 18.95 -6.72 14.57
C ASP A 3 17.57 -6.44 13.94
N ILE A 4 16.89 -7.49 13.47
CA ILE A 4 15.54 -7.43 12.90
C ILE A 4 14.63 -8.37 13.71
N ARG A 5 13.52 -7.83 14.24
CA ARG A 5 12.50 -8.65 14.91
C ARG A 5 11.85 -9.59 13.89
N PRO A 6 11.42 -10.80 14.29
CA PRO A 6 10.66 -11.69 13.40
C PRO A 6 9.46 -10.97 12.81
N LEU A 7 9.27 -11.10 11.49
CA LEU A 7 8.18 -10.47 10.75
C LEU A 7 7.59 -11.41 9.69
N ILE A 8 6.39 -11.09 9.25
CA ILE A 8 5.75 -11.69 8.08
C ILE A 8 5.89 -10.69 6.92
N ILE A 9 6.35 -11.17 5.76
CA ILE A 9 6.39 -10.39 4.53
C ILE A 9 5.29 -10.89 3.60
N VAL A 10 4.43 -9.98 3.15
CA VAL A 10 3.33 -10.25 2.22
C VAL A 10 3.64 -9.52 0.90
N LEU A 11 3.69 -10.27 -0.19
CA LEU A 11 3.96 -9.76 -1.53
C LEU A 11 2.76 -10.08 -2.45
N PRO A 12 1.65 -9.33 -2.33
CA PRO A 12 0.49 -9.54 -3.18
C PRO A 12 0.82 -9.16 -4.64
N GLN A 13 0.17 -9.83 -5.59
CA GLN A 13 0.35 -9.49 -7.00
C GLN A 13 -0.10 -8.06 -7.28
N GLY A 14 0.65 -7.37 -8.14
CA GLY A 14 0.60 -5.93 -8.24
C GLY A 14 0.63 -5.31 -9.63
N ASP A 15 0.22 -6.06 -10.65
CA ASP A 15 0.17 -5.62 -12.05
C ASP A 15 -0.81 -4.45 -12.33
N LYS A 16 -1.35 -3.80 -11.30
CA LYS A 16 -2.44 -2.83 -11.40
C LYS A 16 -2.03 -1.48 -10.85
N ALA A 17 -1.80 -0.54 -11.79
CA ALA A 17 -1.99 0.90 -11.60
C ALA A 17 -1.57 1.48 -10.25
N TYR A 18 -0.30 1.27 -9.85
CA TYR A 18 0.28 1.80 -8.61
C TYR A 18 -0.43 1.37 -7.31
N TRP A 19 -1.33 0.39 -7.36
CA TRP A 19 -2.11 -0.08 -6.21
C TRP A 19 -2.92 1.03 -5.52
N VAL A 20 -3.31 2.06 -6.25
CA VAL A 20 -4.14 3.14 -5.71
C VAL A 20 -5.59 2.96 -6.13
N ASP A 21 -6.49 3.56 -5.37
CA ASP A 21 -7.88 3.66 -5.81
C ASP A 21 -7.95 4.59 -7.02
N HIS A 22 -8.57 4.13 -8.09
CA HIS A 22 -8.79 4.97 -9.25
C HIS A 22 -9.85 6.03 -8.93
N ALA A 23 -9.62 7.27 -9.32
CA ALA A 23 -10.57 8.37 -9.21
C ALA A 23 -11.68 8.26 -10.28
N LEU A 24 -12.41 7.16 -10.27
CA LEU A 24 -13.54 6.88 -11.15
C LEU A 24 -14.88 7.08 -10.43
N PRO A 25 -15.98 7.30 -11.16
CA PRO A 25 -17.31 7.38 -10.56
C PRO A 25 -17.78 6.09 -9.87
N THR A 26 -17.08 4.98 -10.06
CA THR A 26 -17.41 3.66 -9.50
C THR A 26 -16.20 3.07 -8.78
N ASP A 27 -16.46 2.31 -7.71
CA ASP A 27 -15.42 1.63 -6.90
C ASP A 27 -14.83 0.38 -7.58
N GLN A 28 -15.04 0.18 -8.89
CA GLN A 28 -14.65 -1.07 -9.58
C GLN A 28 -13.12 -1.27 -9.67
N GLU A 29 -12.34 -0.21 -9.47
CA GLU A 29 -10.87 -0.25 -9.52
C GLU A 29 -10.25 0.34 -8.24
N ALA A 30 -10.85 0.01 -7.09
CA ALA A 30 -10.36 0.38 -5.75
C ALA A 30 -9.19 -0.53 -5.30
N TRP A 31 -8.08 -0.51 -6.05
CA TRP A 31 -6.90 -1.34 -5.75
C TRP A 31 -6.26 -0.98 -4.42
N GLY A 32 -6.38 0.27 -3.99
CA GLY A 32 -5.86 0.71 -2.72
C GLY A 32 -6.63 0.13 -1.55
N ARG A 33 -7.97 0.09 -1.66
CA ARG A 33 -8.83 -0.58 -0.68
C ARG A 33 -8.53 -2.07 -0.60
N TYR A 34 -8.39 -2.73 -1.75
CA TYR A 34 -8.04 -4.13 -1.82
C TYR A 34 -6.72 -4.41 -1.08
N MET A 35 -5.67 -3.61 -1.30
CA MET A 35 -4.41 -3.74 -0.58
C MET A 35 -4.53 -3.42 0.91
N ALA A 36 -5.13 -2.29 1.27
CA ALA A 36 -5.10 -1.75 2.63
C ALA A 36 -6.11 -2.39 3.57
N LYS A 37 -7.15 -3.04 3.05
CA LYS A 37 -8.24 -3.64 3.84
C LYS A 37 -8.35 -5.13 3.57
N ASP A 38 -8.59 -5.53 2.31
CA ASP A 38 -8.92 -6.93 2.02
C ASP A 38 -7.72 -7.85 2.23
N VAL A 39 -6.56 -7.53 1.66
CA VAL A 39 -5.31 -8.30 1.86
C VAL A 39 -4.90 -8.31 3.33
N VAL A 40 -5.00 -7.17 4.02
CA VAL A 40 -4.65 -7.07 5.44
C VAL A 40 -5.54 -7.98 6.29
N ALA A 41 -6.86 -7.91 6.10
CA ALA A 41 -7.81 -8.76 6.81
C ALA A 41 -7.60 -10.24 6.49
N ASP A 42 -7.32 -10.57 5.23
CA ASP A 42 -7.07 -11.93 4.76
C ASP A 42 -5.85 -12.56 5.44
N VAL A 43 -4.77 -11.78 5.59
CA VAL A 43 -3.53 -12.18 6.25
C VAL A 43 -3.72 -12.31 7.76
N ASP A 44 -4.32 -11.30 8.41
CA ASP A 44 -4.58 -11.33 9.86
C ASP A 44 -5.47 -12.51 10.26
N ALA A 45 -6.40 -12.93 9.40
CA ALA A 45 -7.27 -14.08 9.66
C ALA A 45 -6.56 -15.44 9.52
N ARG A 46 -5.52 -15.54 8.68
CA ARG A 46 -4.82 -16.81 8.37
C ARG A 46 -3.54 -17.02 9.16
N TYR A 47 -2.90 -15.94 9.59
CA TYR A 47 -1.60 -15.99 10.24
C TYR A 47 -1.64 -15.30 11.60
N ARG A 48 -0.74 -15.69 12.49
CA ARG A 48 -0.59 -15.07 13.80
C ARG A 48 0.15 -13.73 13.68
N THR A 49 -0.55 -12.70 13.22
CA THR A 49 -0.03 -11.33 13.13
C THR A 49 -0.19 -10.58 14.46
N VAL A 50 0.55 -9.48 14.62
CA VAL A 50 0.22 -8.45 15.61
C VAL A 50 -0.61 -7.40 14.88
N ALA A 51 -1.93 -7.54 14.95
CA ALA A 51 -2.89 -6.82 14.12
C ALA A 51 -3.20 -5.39 14.63
N ASP A 52 -2.17 -4.64 15.02
CA ASP A 52 -2.28 -3.23 15.38
C ASP A 52 -1.48 -2.34 14.42
N LEU A 53 -1.82 -1.05 14.42
CA LEU A 53 -1.23 -0.04 13.55
C LEU A 53 0.30 0.06 13.73
N ALA A 54 0.80 0.00 14.97
CA ALA A 54 2.22 0.20 15.29
C ALA A 54 3.12 -0.94 14.78
N HIS A 55 2.54 -2.10 14.47
CA HIS A 55 3.26 -3.27 13.98
C HIS A 55 3.08 -3.51 12.48
N ARG A 56 2.40 -2.60 11.77
CA ARG A 56 2.13 -2.73 10.34
C ARG A 56 2.90 -1.69 9.53
N ALA A 57 3.77 -2.19 8.66
CA ALA A 57 4.55 -1.41 7.72
C ALA A 57 4.11 -1.69 6.28
N ILE A 58 4.29 -0.71 5.41
CA ILE A 58 4.20 -0.87 3.96
C ILE A 58 5.48 -0.36 3.31
N GLY A 59 5.88 -0.96 2.20
CA GLY A 59 7.06 -0.51 1.48
C GLY A 59 7.03 -0.85 0.01
N GLY A 60 7.85 -0.14 -0.75
CA GLY A 60 7.98 -0.36 -2.18
C GLY A 60 9.17 0.38 -2.80
N VAL A 61 9.42 0.07 -4.07
CA VAL A 61 10.49 0.67 -4.87
C VAL A 61 9.91 1.32 -6.13
N SER A 62 10.43 2.48 -6.53
CA SER A 62 10.04 3.17 -7.77
C SER A 62 8.53 3.44 -7.83
N MET A 63 7.81 2.79 -8.74
CA MET A 63 6.35 2.79 -8.81
C MET A 63 5.69 2.33 -7.49
N GLY A 64 6.24 1.29 -6.87
CA GLY A 64 5.73 0.75 -5.61
C GLY A 64 5.98 1.66 -4.42
N ALA A 65 7.04 2.48 -4.44
CA ALA A 65 7.25 3.49 -3.41
C ALA A 65 6.14 4.55 -3.44
N HIS A 66 5.66 4.91 -4.63
CA HIS A 66 4.52 5.81 -4.78
C HIS A 66 3.24 5.19 -4.23
N GLY A 67 2.95 3.94 -4.60
CA GLY A 67 1.81 3.20 -4.05
C GLY A 67 1.86 3.08 -2.52
N ALA A 68 3.01 2.72 -1.96
CA ALA A 68 3.19 2.61 -0.51
C ALA A 68 2.90 3.93 0.23
N VAL A 69 3.36 5.06 -0.30
CA VAL A 69 3.10 6.39 0.28
C VAL A 69 1.61 6.75 0.15
N GLN A 70 1.02 6.57 -1.04
CA GLN A 70 -0.41 6.84 -1.26
C GLN A 70 -1.30 6.01 -0.33
N LEU A 71 -1.00 4.73 -0.16
CA LEU A 71 -1.75 3.84 0.74
C LEU A 71 -1.64 4.28 2.19
N ALA A 72 -0.45 4.64 2.66
CA ALA A 72 -0.29 5.12 4.03
C ALA A 72 -1.02 6.44 4.28
N LEU A 73 -1.09 7.33 3.29
CA LEU A 73 -1.79 8.61 3.40
C LEU A 73 -3.32 8.47 3.31
N ASN A 74 -3.83 7.61 2.42
CA ASN A 74 -5.26 7.40 2.22
C ASN A 74 -5.86 6.41 3.23
N TYR A 75 -5.04 5.55 3.84
CA TYR A 75 -5.42 4.59 4.87
C TYR A 75 -4.54 4.74 6.13
N PRO A 76 -4.59 5.91 6.80
CA PRO A 76 -3.68 6.24 7.91
C PRO A 76 -3.84 5.31 9.12
N ASP A 77 -5.02 4.70 9.28
CA ASP A 77 -5.30 3.74 10.36
C ASP A 77 -4.82 2.32 10.04
N THR A 78 -4.26 2.07 8.85
CA THR A 78 -3.74 0.75 8.46
C THR A 78 -2.23 0.64 8.63
N PHE A 79 -1.44 1.63 8.18
CA PHE A 79 0.02 1.56 8.11
C PHE A 79 0.69 2.71 8.88
N SER A 80 1.56 2.39 9.84
CA SER A 80 2.30 3.42 10.62
C SER A 80 3.73 3.65 10.16
N ILE A 81 4.28 2.73 9.37
CA ILE A 81 5.67 2.75 8.92
C ILE A 81 5.69 2.61 7.40
N VAL A 82 6.40 3.50 6.72
CA VAL A 82 6.50 3.52 5.26
C VAL A 82 7.94 3.47 4.80
N GLY A 83 8.29 2.43 4.03
CA GLY A 83 9.57 2.31 3.34
C GLY A 83 9.45 2.70 1.87
N ALA A 84 9.90 3.89 1.49
CA ALA A 84 9.78 4.40 0.12
C ALA A 84 11.15 4.53 -0.56
N HIS A 85 11.53 3.55 -1.37
CA HIS A 85 12.82 3.53 -2.06
C HIS A 85 12.70 4.05 -3.49
N SER A 86 13.53 5.03 -3.86
CA SER A 86 13.56 5.61 -5.21
C SER A 86 12.17 6.10 -5.68
N LEU A 87 11.47 6.82 -4.80
CA LEU A 87 10.09 7.26 -5.00
C LEU A 87 9.87 7.95 -6.36
N VAL A 88 8.92 7.43 -7.13
CA VAL A 88 8.44 8.10 -8.34
C VAL A 88 7.41 9.15 -7.94
N LEU A 89 7.77 10.42 -8.09
CA LEU A 89 6.83 11.53 -8.03
C LEU A 89 6.47 11.95 -9.45
N ARG A 90 5.16 11.99 -9.73
CA ARG A 90 4.62 12.48 -11.00
C ARG A 90 4.22 13.94 -10.79
N ARG A 91 4.49 14.78 -11.78
CA ARG A 91 3.85 16.10 -11.80
C ARG A 91 2.38 15.92 -12.15
N PHE A 92 1.54 16.84 -11.70
CA PHE A 92 0.10 16.76 -11.90
C PHE A 92 -0.29 16.63 -13.39
N ASP A 93 0.37 17.39 -14.27
CA ASP A 93 0.18 17.37 -15.72
C ASP A 93 0.63 16.07 -16.42
N THR A 94 1.36 15.21 -15.71
CA THR A 94 1.91 13.94 -16.23
C THR A 94 1.48 12.74 -15.39
N ALA A 95 0.61 12.96 -14.40
CA ALA A 95 0.03 11.91 -13.59
C ALA A 95 -0.87 11.02 -14.47
N PRO A 96 -0.90 9.71 -14.22
CA PRO A 96 -1.90 8.86 -14.85
C PRO A 96 -3.30 9.40 -14.54
N TRP A 97 -4.18 9.41 -15.54
CA TRP A 97 -5.52 9.99 -15.44
C TRP A 97 -6.36 9.44 -14.27
N TYR A 98 -6.07 8.20 -13.85
CA TYR A 98 -6.76 7.53 -12.75
C TYR A 98 -6.32 7.97 -11.36
N PHE A 99 -5.29 8.80 -11.22
CA PHE A 99 -4.95 9.43 -9.93
C PHE A 99 -5.95 10.53 -9.54
N GLY A 100 -6.83 10.92 -10.46
CA GLY A 100 -7.68 12.09 -10.32
C GLY A 100 -7.12 13.29 -11.05
N SER A 101 -8.01 14.25 -11.28
CA SER A 101 -7.71 15.57 -11.85
C SER A 101 -7.84 16.67 -10.81
#